data_AF-M6GRM9-F1
#
_entry.id   AF-M6GRM9-F1
#
_cell.length_a   1.000
_cell.length_b   1.000
_cell.length_c   1.000
_cell.angle_alpha   90.00
_cell.angle_beta   90.00
_cell.angle_gamma   90.00
#
_symmetry.space_group_name_H-M   'P 1'
#
loop_
_entity.id
_entity.type
_entity.pdbx_description
1 polymer ?
#
loop_
_entity_poly.entity_id
_entity_poly.type
_entity_poly.pdbx_seq_one_letter_code
_entity_poly.pdbx_strand_id
1 'polypeptide(L)'
;MRQLVNSKMAKGYTEIESGAPYLHSTKEERVSGVHCQLLNPIDEEELSTYVEDNQYGAQEKLDGNRMMIRKIGDNVEGINRKGLIIAISQILHDHSLSFSEDFILDGEVIGDVFFLSTFFQKTVKTFNTFPIKNVMRYLNLF
;
A
#
# COMPACT_ATOMS: atom_id res chain seq x y z
N MET A 1 -12.13 -2.51 -28.19
CA MET A 1 -11.65 -1.13 -27.93
C MET A 1 -12.21 -0.51 -26.66
N ARG A 2 -13.54 -0.47 -26.42
CA ARG A 2 -14.15 0.12 -25.19
C ARG A 2 -13.60 -0.41 -23.86
N GLN A 3 -13.36 -1.72 -23.74
CA GLN A 3 -12.82 -2.31 -22.51
C GLN A 3 -11.38 -1.83 -22.20
N LEU A 4 -10.56 -1.67 -23.23
CA LEU A 4 -9.18 -1.21 -23.07
C LEU A 4 -9.16 0.25 -22.60
N VAL A 5 -9.95 1.11 -23.26
CA VAL A 5 -10.12 2.52 -22.86
C VAL A 5 -10.62 2.61 -21.42
N ASN A 6 -11.69 1.90 -21.07
CA ASN A 6 -12.21 1.89 -19.70
C ASN A 6 -11.18 1.41 -18.68
N SER A 7 -10.35 0.42 -19.02
CA SER A 7 -9.27 -0.06 -18.14
C SER A 7 -8.18 0.99 -17.92
N LYS A 8 -7.90 1.83 -18.93
CA LYS A 8 -6.93 2.94 -18.86
C LYS A 8 -7.53 4.10 -18.07
N MET A 9 -8.77 4.48 -18.33
CA MET A 9 -9.48 5.50 -17.54
C MET A 9 -9.59 5.10 -16.07
N ALA A 10 -9.86 3.83 -15.78
CA ALA A 10 -9.89 3.30 -14.41
C ALA A 10 -8.51 3.27 -13.72
N LYS A 11 -7.42 3.43 -14.46
CA LYS A 11 -6.04 3.60 -13.98
C LYS A 11 -5.62 5.07 -13.92
N GLY A 12 -6.52 6.01 -14.21
CA GLY A 12 -6.28 7.46 -14.14
C GLY A 12 -5.78 8.10 -15.43
N TYR A 13 -5.79 7.38 -16.56
CA TYR A 13 -5.51 7.99 -17.87
C TYR A 13 -6.72 8.81 -18.35
N THR A 14 -6.48 9.87 -19.11
CA THR A 14 -7.50 10.70 -19.75
C THR A 14 -7.24 10.78 -21.26
N GLU A 15 -8.30 10.82 -22.07
CA GLU A 15 -8.18 11.05 -23.52
C GLU A 15 -7.89 12.55 -23.78
N ILE A 16 -6.94 12.88 -24.67
CA ILE A 16 -6.59 14.27 -25.02
C ILE A 16 -6.38 14.37 -26.54
N GLU A 17 -6.93 15.41 -27.17
CA GLU A 17 -6.77 15.70 -28.61
C GLU A 17 -5.44 16.44 -28.96
N SER A 18 -4.70 16.98 -27.99
CA SER A 18 -3.46 17.72 -28.26
C SER A 18 -2.52 17.70 -27.05
N GLY A 19 -1.24 17.44 -27.31
CA GLY A 19 -0.24 17.02 -26.32
C GLY A 19 0.03 18.02 -25.19
N ALA A 20 -0.40 17.65 -23.99
CA ALA A 20 0.31 17.78 -22.72
C ALA A 20 -0.46 16.93 -21.69
N PRO A 21 0.12 15.87 -21.10
CA PRO A 21 -0.61 14.98 -20.20
C PRO A 21 -0.84 15.67 -18.86
N TYR A 22 -2.02 16.27 -18.68
CA TYR A 22 -2.50 16.68 -17.36
C TYR A 22 -3.43 15.59 -16.82
N LEU A 23 -3.13 15.11 -15.62
CA LEU A 23 -3.81 14.01 -14.93
C LEU A 23 -5.18 14.43 -14.38
N HIS A 24 -6.11 14.89 -15.22
CA HIS A 24 -7.45 15.26 -14.74
C HIS A 24 -8.35 14.02 -14.67
N SER A 25 -8.28 13.27 -13.57
CA SER A 25 -9.20 12.16 -13.29
C SER A 25 -10.41 12.65 -12.50
N THR A 26 -11.61 12.10 -12.75
CA THR A 26 -12.86 12.40 -12.00
C THR A 26 -12.84 12.00 -10.51
N LYS A 27 -11.66 11.70 -9.96
CA LYS A 27 -11.40 11.27 -8.59
C LYS A 27 -10.23 12.00 -7.94
N GLU A 28 -9.82 13.17 -8.47
CA GLU A 28 -8.70 13.96 -7.94
C GLU A 28 -8.79 14.20 -6.43
N GLU A 29 -9.99 14.49 -5.91
CA GLU A 29 -10.23 14.67 -4.47
C GLU A 29 -9.87 13.44 -3.61
N ARG A 30 -9.83 12.25 -4.23
CA ARG A 30 -9.51 10.99 -3.57
C ARG A 30 -8.07 10.56 -3.78
N VAL A 31 -7.25 11.33 -4.49
CA VAL A 31 -5.84 10.99 -4.68
C VAL A 31 -5.13 11.18 -3.35
N SER A 32 -4.61 10.08 -2.79
CA SER A 32 -3.99 10.10 -1.47
C SER A 32 -2.58 10.72 -1.46
N GLY A 33 -1.94 10.82 -2.63
CA GLY A 33 -0.51 11.17 -2.75
C GLY A 33 0.45 10.05 -2.32
N VAL A 34 -0.06 8.85 -2.02
CA VAL A 34 0.74 7.68 -1.62
C VAL A 34 0.46 6.52 -2.58
N HIS A 35 1.51 5.79 -2.95
CA HIS A 35 1.41 4.64 -3.85
C HIS A 35 2.00 3.40 -3.19
N CYS A 36 1.33 2.26 -3.37
CA CYS A 36 1.88 0.97 -2.98
C CYS A 36 3.13 0.65 -3.79
N GLN A 37 4.14 0.07 -3.13
CA GLN A 37 5.22 -0.59 -3.84
C GLN A 37 4.71 -1.93 -4.39
N LEU A 38 4.98 -2.20 -5.66
CA LEU A 38 4.68 -3.50 -6.27
C LEU A 38 5.88 -4.41 -6.18
N LEU A 39 5.63 -5.70 -6.02
CA LEU A 39 6.66 -6.73 -6.11
C LEU A 39 7.16 -6.83 -7.55
N ASN A 40 8.48 -6.89 -7.71
CA ASN A 40 9.09 -7.26 -8.98
C ASN A 40 9.07 -8.80 -9.08
N PRO A 41 8.63 -9.37 -10.21
CA PRO A 41 8.78 -10.80 -10.43
C PRO A 41 10.27 -11.15 -10.48
N ILE A 42 10.60 -12.35 -10.03
CA ILE A 42 11.94 -12.94 -10.15
C ILE A 42 11.80 -14.25 -10.93
N ASP A 43 12.87 -14.63 -11.61
CA ASP A 43 12.96 -15.92 -12.29
C ASP A 43 13.40 -17.01 -11.31
N GLU A 44 13.13 -18.28 -11.65
CA GLU A 44 13.46 -19.43 -10.79
C GLU A 44 14.97 -19.54 -10.52
N GLU A 45 15.80 -19.13 -11.50
CA GLU A 45 17.26 -19.08 -11.39
C GLU A 45 17.75 -18.10 -10.31
N GLU A 46 16.96 -17.07 -9.99
CA GLU A 46 17.28 -16.07 -8.97
C GLU A 46 16.85 -16.50 -7.57
N LEU A 47 16.01 -17.54 -7.45
CA LEU A 47 15.36 -17.91 -6.19
C LEU A 47 16.36 -18.21 -5.07
N SER A 48 17.41 -18.99 -5.36
CA SER A 48 18.43 -19.38 -4.37
C SER A 48 19.13 -18.17 -3.77
N THR A 49 19.38 -17.13 -4.58
CA THR A 49 20.01 -15.87 -4.15
C THR A 49 19.24 -15.22 -3.01
N TYR A 50 17.90 -15.27 -3.06
CA TYR A 50 17.06 -14.64 -2.04
C TYR A 50 16.74 -15.57 -0.86
N VAL A 51 16.56 -16.87 -1.10
CA VAL A 51 16.13 -17.81 -0.03
C VAL A 51 17.29 -18.19 0.90
N GLU A 52 18.51 -18.27 0.37
CA GLU A 52 19.69 -18.70 1.14
C GLU A 52 20.40 -17.54 1.85
N ASP A 53 20.18 -16.31 1.41
CA ASP A 53 20.80 -15.13 2.01
C ASP A 53 19.96 -14.60 3.20
N ASN A 54 20.60 -14.60 4.36
CA ASN A 54 20.05 -14.08 5.61
C ASN A 54 19.81 -12.56 5.63
N GLN A 55 20.11 -11.81 4.58
CA GLN A 55 19.66 -10.43 4.43
C GLN A 55 18.19 -10.33 3.97
N TYR A 56 17.63 -11.39 3.38
CA TYR A 56 16.26 -11.43 2.90
C TYR A 56 15.33 -12.15 3.88
N GLY A 57 14.05 -11.84 3.78
CA GLY A 57 12.98 -12.49 4.54
C GLY A 57 11.88 -12.94 3.59
N ALA A 58 11.21 -14.04 3.94
CA ALA A 58 10.03 -14.51 3.25
C ALA A 58 8.78 -14.15 4.06
N GLN A 59 7.67 -13.91 3.35
CA GLN A 59 6.35 -13.70 3.94
C GLN A 59 5.33 -14.45 3.09
N GLU A 60 4.30 -15.01 3.72
CA GLU A 60 3.16 -15.59 3.00
C GLU A 60 2.49 -14.53 2.11
N LYS A 61 2.25 -14.89 0.84
CA LYS A 61 1.52 -14.04 -0.08
C LYS A 61 0.02 -14.32 0.04
N LEU A 62 -0.68 -13.42 0.72
CA LEU A 62 -2.13 -13.47 0.83
C LEU A 62 -2.83 -13.01 -0.45
N ASP A 63 -4.06 -13.49 -0.66
CA ASP A 63 -4.93 -13.15 -1.79
C ASP A 63 -6.22 -12.49 -1.26
N GLY A 64 -6.12 -11.22 -0.87
CA GLY A 64 -7.21 -10.44 -0.31
C GLY A 64 -7.41 -9.13 -1.04
N ASN A 65 -7.76 -8.09 -0.29
CA ASN A 65 -7.83 -6.72 -0.79
C ASN A 65 -6.63 -5.92 -0.31
N ARG A 66 -5.65 -5.67 -1.19
CA ARG A 66 -4.55 -4.74 -0.92
C ARG A 66 -5.07 -3.38 -0.48
N MET A 67 -4.71 -2.96 0.73
CA MET A 67 -5.10 -1.70 1.32
C MET A 67 -3.94 -1.15 2.17
N MET A 68 -3.63 0.13 2.00
CA MET A 68 -2.86 0.86 3.01
C MET A 68 -3.80 1.52 4.00
N ILE A 69 -3.43 1.58 5.27
CA ILE A 69 -4.13 2.36 6.29
C ILE A 69 -3.23 3.53 6.67
N ARG A 70 -3.73 4.75 6.50
CA ARG A 70 -3.05 5.98 6.92
C ARG A 70 -3.79 6.57 8.11
N LYS A 71 -3.06 6.82 9.19
CA LYS A 71 -3.52 7.57 10.36
C LYS A 71 -2.70 8.83 10.54
N ILE A 72 -3.37 9.96 10.65
CA ILE A 72 -2.78 11.27 10.99
C ILE A 72 -3.67 11.92 12.05
N GLY A 73 -3.18 12.01 13.29
CA GLY A 73 -3.99 12.36 14.45
C GLY A 73 -5.18 11.41 14.58
N ASP A 74 -6.39 11.98 14.55
CA ASP A 74 -7.67 11.26 14.62
C ASP A 74 -8.27 10.93 13.25
N ASN A 75 -7.59 11.27 12.15
CA ASN A 75 -8.05 10.94 10.80
C ASN A 75 -7.46 9.59 10.36
N VAL A 76 -8.33 8.61 10.09
CA VAL A 76 -7.94 7.30 9.57
C VAL A 76 -8.60 7.06 8.23
N GLU A 77 -7.80 6.68 7.23
CA GLU A 77 -8.29 6.40 5.89
C GLU A 77 -7.63 5.18 5.27
N GLY A 78 -8.39 4.50 4.41
CA GLY A 78 -7.89 3.40 3.60
C GLY A 78 -7.44 3.92 2.24
N ILE A 79 -6.39 3.35 1.69
CA ILE A 79 -5.89 3.68 0.36
C ILE A 79 -5.74 2.38 -0.43
N ASN A 80 -6.42 2.27 -1.56
CA ASN A 80 -6.34 1.05 -2.38
C ASN A 80 -5.05 1.00 -3.21
N ARG A 81 -4.82 -0.12 -3.91
CA ARG A 81 -3.69 -0.33 -4.85
C ARG A 81 -3.52 0.77 -5.90
N LYS A 82 -4.56 1.55 -6.21
CA LYS A 82 -4.50 2.67 -7.18
C LYS A 82 -4.09 4.00 -6.53
N GLY A 83 -3.77 4.02 -5.24
CA GLY A 83 -3.45 5.24 -4.49
C GLY A 83 -4.67 6.11 -4.19
N LEU A 84 -5.88 5.56 -4.29
CA LEU A 84 -7.12 6.30 -4.03
C LEU A 84 -7.64 6.02 -2.62
N ILE A 85 -8.05 7.09 -1.94
CA ILE A 85 -8.74 7.06 -0.65
C ILE A 85 -10.05 6.29 -0.82
N ILE A 86 -10.28 5.31 0.05
CA ILE A 86 -11.45 4.44 0.12
C ILE A 86 -11.94 4.36 1.56
N ALA A 87 -13.21 3.98 1.72
CA ALA A 87 -13.75 3.66 3.03
C ALA A 87 -13.05 2.43 3.62
N ILE A 88 -12.97 2.41 4.95
CA ILE A 88 -12.48 1.28 5.76
C ILE A 88 -13.60 0.79 6.67
N SER A 89 -13.49 -0.46 7.14
CA SER A 89 -14.45 -0.96 8.14
C SER A 89 -14.26 -0.25 9.48
N GLN A 90 -15.34 -0.13 10.25
CA GLN A 90 -15.31 0.53 11.56
C GLN A 90 -14.32 -0.15 12.51
N ILE A 91 -14.22 -1.49 12.45
CA ILE A 91 -13.29 -2.27 13.27
C ILE A 91 -11.85 -1.83 13.00
N LEU A 92 -11.44 -1.79 11.72
CA LEU A 92 -10.09 -1.37 11.33
C LEU A 92 -9.83 0.10 11.68
N HIS A 93 -10.85 0.96 11.53
CA HIS A 93 -10.78 2.36 11.91
C HIS A 93 -10.50 2.53 13.41
N ASP A 94 -11.30 1.90 14.26
CA ASP A 94 -11.22 2.04 15.73
C ASP A 94 -9.93 1.43 16.27
N HIS A 95 -9.51 0.28 15.73
CA HIS A 95 -8.20 -0.29 16.05
C HIS A 95 -7.06 0.65 15.65
N SER A 96 -7.14 1.30 14.48
CA SER A 96 -6.12 2.26 14.06
C SER A 96 -6.06 3.47 14.99
N LEU A 97 -7.21 3.97 15.45
CA LEU A 97 -7.27 5.06 16.42
C LEU A 97 -6.71 4.70 17.80
N SER A 98 -6.65 3.41 18.15
CA SER A 98 -6.09 3.00 19.45
C SER A 98 -4.57 3.23 19.58
N PHE A 99 -3.88 3.46 18.46
CA PHE A 99 -2.45 3.82 18.43
C PHE A 99 -2.25 5.33 18.60
N SER A 100 -1.27 5.72 19.42
CA SER A 100 -0.92 7.14 19.63
C SER A 100 -0.24 7.78 18.43
N GLU A 101 0.47 6.99 17.62
CA GLU A 101 1.34 7.48 16.56
C GLU A 101 0.61 7.68 15.23
N ASP A 102 1.21 8.50 14.37
CA ASP A 102 0.87 8.62 12.95
C ASP A 102 1.64 7.57 12.14
N PHE A 103 0.96 6.96 11.17
CA PHE A 103 1.54 5.90 10.36
C PHE A 103 0.88 5.76 9.00
N ILE A 104 1.58 5.04 8.12
CA ILE A 104 1.03 4.41 6.93
C ILE A 104 1.41 2.93 6.97
N LEU A 105 0.42 2.05 7.13
CA LEU A 105 0.58 0.62 7.04
C LEU A 105 0.24 0.18 5.62
N ASP A 106 1.01 -0.74 5.04
CA ASP A 106 0.68 -1.39 3.78
C ASP A 106 0.47 -2.88 4.01
N GLY A 107 -0.64 -3.41 3.53
CA GLY A 107 -1.06 -4.76 3.85
C GLY A 107 -2.23 -5.24 3.03
N GLU A 108 -2.78 -6.37 3.47
CA GLU A 108 -3.87 -7.08 2.82
C GLU A 108 -5.06 -7.19 3.78
N VAL A 109 -6.27 -6.87 3.32
CA VAL A 109 -7.50 -7.04 4.09
C VAL A 109 -8.24 -8.29 3.63
N ILE A 110 -8.58 -9.17 4.58
CA ILE A 110 -9.43 -10.34 4.34
C ILE A 110 -10.55 -10.32 5.39
N GLY A 111 -11.79 -10.09 4.95
CA GLY A 111 -12.89 -9.79 5.85
C GLY A 111 -12.61 -8.51 6.63
N ASP A 112 -12.62 -8.60 7.96
CA ASP A 112 -12.32 -7.49 8.88
C ASP A 112 -10.91 -7.54 9.49
N VAL A 113 -10.03 -8.38 8.94
CA VAL A 113 -8.65 -8.54 9.43
C VAL A 113 -7.68 -7.86 8.48
N PHE A 114 -6.78 -7.05 9.03
CA PHE A 114 -5.68 -6.41 8.31
C PHE A 114 -4.36 -7.17 8.56
N PHE A 115 -3.80 -7.74 7.49
CA PHE A 115 -2.52 -8.42 7.50
C PHE A 115 -1.42 -7.48 7.01
N LEU A 116 -0.54 -7.07 7.92
CA LEU A 116 0.55 -6.14 7.61
C LEU A 116 1.60 -6.80 6.70
N SER A 117 1.93 -6.16 5.58
CA SER A 117 3.05 -6.57 4.72
C SER A 117 4.26 -5.65 4.91
N THR A 118 4.03 -4.34 5.04
CA THR A 118 5.08 -3.34 5.20
C THR A 118 4.61 -2.23 6.14
N PHE A 119 5.53 -1.71 6.96
CA PHE A 119 5.27 -0.61 7.88
C PHE A 119 6.04 0.64 7.45
N PHE A 120 5.36 1.78 7.32
CA PHE A 120 5.98 3.09 7.16
C PHE A 120 5.51 4.03 8.28
N GLN A 121 6.43 4.41 9.17
CA GLN A 121 6.16 5.47 10.14
C GLN A 121 6.56 6.82 9.54
N LYS A 122 5.65 7.78 9.58
CA LYS A 122 5.98 9.17 9.28
C LYS A 122 6.33 9.91 10.56
N THR A 123 7.44 9.55 11.20
CA THR A 123 8.19 10.54 12.00
C THR A 123 8.94 11.44 11.01
N VAL A 124 9.34 12.66 11.39
CA VAL A 124 9.93 13.70 10.51
C VAL A 124 11.25 13.29 9.82
N LYS A 125 11.64 12.00 9.90
CA LYS A 125 12.63 11.35 9.04
C LYS A 125 11.93 10.31 8.18
N THR A 126 11.81 10.61 6.89
CA THR A 126 11.41 9.66 5.85
C THR A 126 12.25 8.38 5.97
N PHE A 127 11.64 7.26 6.34
CA PHE A 127 12.30 5.95 6.29
C PHE A 127 11.98 5.31 4.95
N ASN A 128 13.00 5.20 4.10
CA ASN A 128 12.98 4.30 2.96
C ASN A 128 13.35 2.89 3.47
N THR A 129 12.45 1.94 3.24
CA THR A 129 12.66 0.49 3.18
C THR A 129 13.59 -0.09 4.26
N PHE A 130 13.03 -0.44 5.42
CA PHE A 130 13.74 -1.36 6.33
C PHE A 130 13.76 -2.77 5.73
N PRO A 131 14.86 -3.53 5.86
CA PRO A 131 14.86 -4.97 5.61
C PRO A 131 13.72 -5.62 6.43
N ILE A 132 12.96 -6.53 5.84
CA ILE A 132 11.79 -7.19 6.46
C ILE A 132 12.11 -7.74 7.85
N LYS A 133 13.35 -8.23 8.07
CA LYS A 133 13.83 -8.70 9.39
C LYS A 133 13.75 -7.65 10.49
N ASN A 134 13.99 -6.37 10.15
CA ASN A 134 13.91 -5.29 11.12
C ASN A 134 12.47 -4.87 11.40
N VAL A 135 11.56 -4.97 10.42
CA VAL A 135 10.11 -4.73 10.63
C VAL A 135 9.51 -5.79 11.56
N MET A 136 9.87 -7.06 11.37
CA MET A 136 9.43 -8.17 12.23
C MET A 136 9.94 -8.02 13.68
N ARG A 137 11.09 -7.39 13.90
CA ARG A 137 11.61 -7.12 15.24
C ARG A 137 10.79 -6.06 15.99
N TYR A 138 10.22 -5.07 15.29
CA TYR A 138 9.31 -4.08 15.91
C TYR A 138 7.93 -4.68 16.21
N LEU A 139 7.44 -5.61 15.39
CA LEU A 139 6.15 -6.28 15.63
C LEU A 139 6.19 -7.26 16.82
N ASN A 140 7.37 -7.82 17.14
CA ASN A 140 7.57 -8.69 18.30
C ASN A 140 7.94 -7.94 19.60
N LEU A 141 7.94 -6.61 19.58
CA LEU A 141 8.22 -5.75 20.74
C LEU A 141 6.95 -5.08 21.32
N PHE A 142 5.77 -5.52 20.89
CA PHE A 142 4.47 -5.13 21.44
C PHE A 142 3.67 -6.38 21.82
#